data_AF-A0A924VN89-F1
#
_entry.id   AF-A0A924VN89-F1
#
_cell.length_a   1.000
_cell.length_b   1.000
_cell.length_c   1.000
_cell.angle_alpha   90.00
_cell.angle_beta   90.00
_cell.angle_gamma   90.00
#
_symmetry.space_group_name_H-M   'P 1'
#
loop_
_entity.id
_entity.type
_entity.pdbx_description
1 polymer ?
#
loop_
_entity_poly.entity_id
_entity_poly.type
_entity_poly.pdbx_seq_one_letter_code
_entity_poly.pdbx_strand_id
1 'polypeptide(L)'
;METATGTAAVQLGAVPDGATGILVSPTCLTPGTFTFDDAASIGCDQDDVGQPAGGGSYPLNFSPEQHSITITITTEPESSWTIAATYVSERTTEWAVNANGETYGALNESGEPDPIAVIATNENEGFVHAGELAHTNGSEQAATFISPEQALAWQDSMVGKTVSVPVYQNDGETRIGEFTIRY
;
A
#
# COMPACT_ATOMS: atom_id res chain seq x y z
N MET A 1 23.23 -7.18 -2.02
CA MET A 1 22.70 -6.34 -3.11
C MET A 1 22.89 -7.12 -4.38
N GLU A 2 21.80 -7.45 -5.05
CA GLU A 2 21.81 -8.21 -6.31
C GLU A 2 21.31 -7.32 -7.43
N THR A 3 21.81 -7.54 -8.66
CA THR A 3 21.38 -6.83 -9.88
C THR A 3 20.77 -7.84 -10.83
N ALA A 4 19.64 -7.49 -11.43
CA ALA A 4 18.93 -8.33 -12.37
C ALA A 4 18.25 -7.50 -13.47
N THR A 5 17.86 -8.21 -14.54
CA THR A 5 17.06 -7.68 -15.65
C THR A 5 15.90 -8.65 -15.90
N GLY A 6 14.70 -8.13 -16.09
CA GLY A 6 13.48 -8.93 -16.16
C GLY A 6 13.14 -9.59 -14.83
N THR A 7 12.30 -10.63 -14.90
CA THR A 7 11.92 -11.42 -13.73
C THR A 7 13.12 -12.17 -13.16
N ALA A 8 13.39 -12.01 -11.86
CA ALA A 8 14.41 -12.77 -11.16
C ALA A 8 14.00 -13.11 -9.72
N ALA A 9 14.66 -14.12 -9.17
CA ALA A 9 14.45 -14.61 -7.82
C ALA A 9 15.70 -14.35 -6.97
N VAL A 10 15.49 -13.82 -5.76
CA VAL A 10 16.54 -13.52 -4.78
C VAL A 10 16.43 -14.52 -3.65
N GLN A 11 17.52 -15.24 -3.36
CA GLN A 11 17.53 -16.22 -2.27
C GLN A 11 18.09 -15.59 -1.00
N LEU A 12 17.24 -15.46 0.01
CA LEU A 12 17.65 -15.20 1.37
C LEU A 12 18.04 -16.51 2.06
N GLY A 13 19.04 -16.41 2.94
CA GLY A 13 19.58 -17.53 3.72
C GLY A 13 18.63 -18.03 4.81
N ALA A 14 19.20 -18.58 5.88
CA ALA A 14 18.41 -19.02 7.03
C ALA A 14 17.71 -17.85 7.72
N VAL A 15 16.45 -18.05 8.09
CA VAL A 15 15.68 -17.07 8.87
C VAL A 15 16.28 -16.98 10.28
N PRO A 16 16.72 -15.80 10.73
CA PRO A 16 17.25 -15.62 12.08
C PRO A 16 16.12 -15.61 13.12
N ASP A 17 16.44 -16.03 14.36
CA ASP A 17 15.49 -16.03 15.48
C ASP A 17 14.89 -14.62 15.69
N GLY A 18 13.56 -14.56 15.80
CA GLY A 18 12.83 -13.31 16.06
C GLY A 18 12.58 -12.42 14.85
N ALA A 19 13.00 -12.82 13.65
CA ALA A 19 12.54 -12.18 12.42
C ALA A 19 11.04 -12.44 12.23
N THR A 20 10.30 -11.37 11.92
CA THR A 20 8.85 -11.42 11.67
C THR A 20 8.51 -11.00 10.24
N GLY A 21 9.46 -10.45 9.49
CA GLY A 21 9.28 -10.09 8.09
C GLY A 21 10.60 -9.85 7.35
N ILE A 22 10.50 -9.50 6.08
CA ILE A 22 11.62 -9.09 5.24
C ILE A 22 11.34 -7.71 4.69
N LEU A 23 12.25 -6.76 4.91
CA LEU A 23 12.19 -5.49 4.20
C LEU A 23 12.89 -5.61 2.87
N VAL A 24 12.16 -5.39 1.78
CA VAL A 24 12.70 -5.26 0.43
C VAL A 24 12.79 -3.80 0.02
N SER A 25 13.94 -3.42 -0.49
CA SER A 25 14.25 -2.08 -0.97
C SER A 25 14.85 -2.18 -2.37
N PRO A 26 14.01 -2.20 -3.42
CA PRO A 26 14.50 -2.18 -4.79
C PRO A 26 15.03 -0.79 -5.17
N THR A 27 16.11 -0.75 -5.93
CA THR A 27 16.54 0.42 -6.70
C THR A 27 16.36 0.09 -8.17
N CYS A 28 15.40 0.76 -8.79
CA CYS A 28 15.17 0.67 -10.22
C CYS A 28 16.34 1.31 -11.00
N LEU A 29 16.80 0.62 -12.04
CA LEU A 29 17.79 1.14 -12.99
C LEU A 29 17.14 1.58 -14.31
N THR A 30 15.88 1.21 -14.50
CA THR A 30 14.98 1.65 -15.57
C THR A 30 13.59 1.87 -14.98
N PRO A 31 12.76 2.76 -15.56
CA PRO A 31 11.36 2.88 -15.18
C PRO A 31 10.60 1.56 -15.35
N GLY A 32 9.53 1.38 -14.59
CA GLY A 32 8.71 0.17 -14.66
C GLY A 32 7.95 -0.12 -13.38
N THR A 33 7.31 -1.28 -13.34
CA THR A 33 6.61 -1.82 -12.16
C THR A 33 7.29 -3.10 -11.71
N PHE A 34 7.55 -3.20 -10.41
CA PHE A 34 8.18 -4.34 -9.74
C PHE A 34 7.14 -5.03 -8.89
N THR A 35 6.69 -6.21 -9.31
CA THR A 35 5.64 -6.97 -8.60
C THR A 35 6.26 -8.11 -7.80
N PHE A 36 5.88 -8.23 -6.54
CA PHE A 36 6.33 -9.28 -5.61
C PHE A 36 5.38 -10.49 -5.61
N ASP A 37 5.77 -11.57 -4.91
CA ASP A 37 5.04 -12.85 -4.87
C ASP A 37 3.61 -12.74 -4.29
N ASP A 38 3.35 -11.75 -3.44
CA ASP A 38 2.03 -11.46 -2.86
C ASP A 38 1.18 -10.50 -3.71
N ALA A 39 1.64 -10.24 -4.94
CA ALA A 39 1.08 -9.28 -5.90
C ALA A 39 1.17 -7.81 -5.49
N ALA A 40 1.82 -7.46 -4.38
CA ALA A 40 2.18 -6.08 -4.10
C ALA A 40 3.14 -5.58 -5.18
N SER A 41 3.09 -4.29 -5.50
CA SER A 41 3.94 -3.70 -6.51
C SER A 41 4.51 -2.35 -6.11
N ILE A 42 5.71 -2.08 -6.61
CA ILE A 42 6.37 -0.77 -6.54
C ILE A 42 6.47 -0.22 -7.96
N GLY A 43 5.91 0.98 -8.17
CA GLY A 43 6.13 1.76 -9.38
C GLY A 43 7.44 2.54 -9.27
N CYS A 44 8.14 2.69 -10.39
CA CYS A 44 9.29 3.58 -10.52
C CYS A 44 9.12 4.39 -11.79
N ASP A 45 9.08 5.72 -11.63
CA ASP A 45 9.10 6.64 -12.75
C ASP A 45 10.54 7.04 -13.12
N GLN A 46 10.67 8.04 -14.00
CA GLN A 46 11.98 8.47 -14.48
C GLN A 46 12.81 9.21 -13.42
N ASP A 47 12.16 9.86 -12.46
CA ASP A 47 12.79 10.64 -11.40
C ASP A 47 13.31 9.71 -10.28
N ASP A 48 12.72 8.53 -10.15
CA ASP A 48 13.12 7.50 -9.19
C ASP A 48 14.37 6.68 -9.61
N VAL A 49 14.72 6.70 -10.90
CA VAL A 49 15.78 5.84 -11.45
C VAL A 49 17.13 6.12 -10.77
N GLY A 50 17.76 5.05 -10.27
CA GLY A 50 19.06 5.09 -9.61
C GLY A 50 19.02 5.63 -8.17
N GLN A 51 17.85 6.05 -7.67
CA GLN A 51 17.70 6.43 -6.28
C GLN A 51 17.62 5.18 -5.38
N PRO A 52 18.35 5.17 -4.24
CA PRO A 52 18.17 4.14 -3.22
C PRO A 52 16.70 4.10 -2.77
N ALA A 53 16.02 2.97 -2.95
CA ALA A 53 14.59 2.85 -2.67
C ALA A 53 13.72 3.92 -3.36
N GLY A 54 14.07 4.31 -4.61
CA GLY A 54 13.36 5.37 -5.34
C GLY A 54 11.84 5.19 -5.40
N GLY A 55 11.38 3.98 -5.71
CA GLY A 55 9.94 3.63 -5.67
C GLY A 55 9.42 3.22 -4.28
N GLY A 56 10.25 3.26 -3.23
CA GLY A 56 9.91 2.88 -1.87
C GLY A 56 10.51 1.55 -1.41
N SER A 57 10.09 1.10 -0.23
CA SER A 57 10.42 -0.20 0.35
C SER A 57 9.16 -0.87 0.85
N TYR A 58 9.15 -2.20 0.87
CA TYR A 58 7.96 -2.98 1.20
C TYR A 58 8.31 -4.11 2.17
N PRO A 59 7.54 -4.31 3.26
CA PRO A 59 7.68 -5.49 4.10
C PRO A 59 6.97 -6.70 3.47
N LEU A 60 7.73 -7.75 3.19
CA LEU A 60 7.20 -9.07 2.81
C LEU A 60 7.03 -9.93 4.06
N ASN A 61 5.85 -10.52 4.20
CA ASN A 61 5.58 -11.54 5.19
C ASN A 61 6.11 -12.90 4.73
N PHE A 62 6.51 -13.73 5.69
CA PHE A 62 6.85 -15.13 5.44
C PHE A 62 6.21 -16.04 6.48
N SER A 63 5.99 -17.30 6.12
CA SER A 63 5.46 -18.28 7.06
C SER A 63 6.51 -18.60 8.13
N PRO A 64 6.15 -18.71 9.42
CA PRO A 64 7.07 -19.12 10.48
C PRO A 64 7.76 -20.47 10.21
N GLU A 65 7.19 -21.30 9.33
CA GLU A 65 7.72 -22.63 8.96
C GLU A 65 8.75 -22.57 7.81
N GLN A 66 8.92 -21.42 7.15
CA GLN A 66 9.89 -21.26 6.07
C GLN A 66 11.32 -21.14 6.64
N HIS A 67 12.22 -22.00 6.16
CA HIS A 67 13.62 -22.04 6.60
C HIS A 67 14.55 -21.23 5.68
N SER A 68 14.08 -20.85 4.51
CA SER A 68 14.77 -20.02 3.51
C SER A 68 13.72 -19.28 2.68
N ILE A 69 14.00 -18.04 2.28
CA ILE A 69 13.03 -17.22 1.55
C ILE A 69 13.53 -16.92 0.15
N THR A 70 12.69 -17.16 -0.84
CA THR A 70 12.91 -16.77 -2.23
C THR A 70 11.95 -15.63 -2.54
N ILE A 71 12.45 -14.51 -3.03
CA ILE A 71 11.63 -13.36 -3.43
C ILE A 71 11.66 -13.30 -4.95
N THR A 72 10.52 -13.47 -5.61
CA THR A 72 10.39 -13.23 -7.04
C THR A 72 9.97 -11.79 -7.27
N ILE A 73 10.71 -11.10 -8.13
CA ILE A 73 10.29 -9.80 -8.65
C ILE A 73 9.97 -10.00 -10.11
N THR A 74 8.74 -9.67 -10.49
CA THR A 74 8.27 -9.72 -11.88
C THR A 74 8.28 -8.31 -12.47
N THR A 75 8.90 -8.16 -13.63
CA THR A 75 9.01 -6.90 -14.37
C THR A 75 8.89 -7.15 -15.88
N GLU A 76 8.87 -6.08 -16.67
CA GLU A 76 9.08 -6.20 -18.12
C GLU A 76 10.50 -6.76 -18.41
N PRO A 77 10.70 -7.52 -19.49
CA PRO A 77 11.97 -8.21 -19.78
C PRO A 77 13.19 -7.29 -19.87
N GLU A 78 13.00 -6.03 -20.26
CA GLU A 78 14.03 -5.00 -20.39
C GLU A 78 14.29 -4.22 -19.09
N SER A 79 13.38 -4.32 -18.11
CA SER A 79 13.51 -3.57 -16.88
C SER A 79 14.70 -4.09 -16.08
N SER A 80 15.57 -3.19 -15.64
CA SER A 80 16.75 -3.53 -14.83
C SER A 80 16.64 -2.93 -13.45
N TRP A 81 17.13 -3.65 -12.45
CA TRP A 81 16.98 -3.29 -11.06
C TRP A 81 18.05 -3.90 -10.18
N THR A 82 18.20 -3.31 -8.99
CA THR A 82 18.92 -3.92 -7.88
C THR A 82 18.03 -4.02 -6.67
N ILE A 83 18.31 -4.96 -5.77
CA ILE A 83 17.56 -5.09 -4.52
C ILE A 83 18.48 -5.27 -3.32
N ALA A 84 18.10 -4.62 -2.23
CA ALA A 84 18.48 -5.00 -0.89
C ALA A 84 17.28 -5.67 -0.21
N ALA A 85 17.48 -6.87 0.32
CA ALA A 85 16.49 -7.58 1.11
C ALA A 85 17.13 -7.94 2.46
N THR A 86 16.44 -7.65 3.55
CA THR A 86 16.93 -7.94 4.91
C THR A 86 15.82 -8.48 5.79
N TYR A 87 16.16 -9.42 6.67
CA TYR A 87 15.25 -9.82 7.74
C TYR A 87 15.05 -8.66 8.72
N VAL A 88 13.81 -8.47 9.15
CA VAL A 88 13.42 -7.45 10.12
C VAL A 88 12.54 -8.07 11.21
N SER A 89 12.51 -7.40 12.37
CA SER A 89 11.54 -7.66 13.42
C SER A 89 10.60 -6.47 13.46
N GLU A 90 9.44 -6.65 12.83
CA GLU A 90 8.34 -5.70 12.82
C GLU A 90 7.28 -6.10 13.85
N ARG A 91 6.63 -5.08 14.41
CA ARG A 91 5.46 -5.24 15.27
C ARG A 91 4.46 -4.15 14.92
N THR A 92 3.19 -4.52 14.78
CA THR A 92 2.12 -3.53 14.70
C THR A 92 1.94 -2.88 16.07
N THR A 93 1.77 -1.56 16.07
CA THR A 93 1.40 -0.80 17.26
C THR A 93 -0.10 -0.54 17.27
N GLU A 94 -0.67 -0.38 18.46
CA GLU A 94 -2.02 0.15 18.59
C GLU A 94 -2.12 1.53 17.90
N TRP A 95 -3.28 1.82 17.33
CA TRP A 95 -3.56 3.16 16.83
C TRP A 95 -3.56 4.17 17.96
N ALA A 96 -3.17 5.40 17.62
CA ALA A 96 -3.35 6.52 18.53
C ALA A 96 -4.84 6.86 18.64
N VAL A 97 -5.21 7.49 19.76
CA VAL A 97 -6.59 7.92 20.04
C VAL A 97 -6.62 9.45 20.15
N ASN A 98 -7.54 10.09 19.44
CA ASN A 98 -7.67 11.54 19.44
C ASN A 98 -8.49 12.05 20.65
N ALA A 99 -8.69 13.37 20.75
CA ALA A 99 -9.43 13.99 21.85
C ALA A 99 -10.93 13.62 21.88
N ASN A 100 -11.48 13.17 20.75
CA ASN A 100 -12.86 12.71 20.60
C ASN A 100 -13.02 11.22 20.96
N GLY A 101 -11.92 10.51 21.25
CA GLY A 101 -11.92 9.10 21.60
C GLY A 101 -11.87 8.15 20.40
N GLU A 102 -11.60 8.66 19.20
CA GLU A 102 -11.53 7.91 17.95
C GLU A 102 -10.11 7.39 17.70
N THR A 103 -9.99 6.19 17.16
CA THR A 103 -8.68 5.62 16.76
C THR A 103 -8.29 6.13 15.38
N TYR A 104 -7.04 6.55 15.18
CA TYR A 104 -6.57 7.05 13.88
C TYR A 104 -5.25 6.42 13.44
N GLY A 105 -5.12 6.16 12.13
CA GLY A 105 -3.89 5.61 11.56
C GLY A 105 -4.08 4.93 10.20
N ALA A 106 -3.07 4.19 9.77
CA ALA A 106 -3.17 3.31 8.61
C ALA A 106 -3.86 1.99 8.99
N LEU A 107 -4.54 1.35 8.04
CA LEU A 107 -5.09 0.00 8.23
C LEU A 107 -3.97 -0.96 8.67
N ASN A 108 -4.30 -1.91 9.55
CA ASN A 108 -3.35 -2.89 10.05
C ASN A 108 -4.04 -4.22 10.38
N GLU A 109 -3.32 -5.17 10.98
CA GLU A 109 -3.84 -6.50 11.37
C GLU A 109 -5.01 -6.47 12.37
N SER A 110 -5.21 -5.35 13.08
CA SER A 110 -6.35 -5.13 13.98
C SER A 110 -7.61 -4.62 13.26
N GLY A 111 -7.51 -4.29 11.97
CA GLY A 111 -8.63 -3.90 11.11
C GLY A 111 -8.49 -2.48 10.55
N GLU A 112 -9.58 -1.71 10.66
CA GLU A 112 -9.70 -0.34 10.16
C GLU A 112 -9.87 0.65 11.33
N PRO A 113 -9.10 1.75 11.37
CA PRO A 113 -9.30 2.83 12.34
C PRO A 113 -10.50 3.72 11.95
N ASP A 114 -10.92 4.60 12.87
CA ASP A 114 -12.02 5.54 12.64
C ASP A 114 -11.63 6.61 11.58
N PRO A 115 -10.65 7.51 11.84
CA PRO A 115 -9.95 8.18 10.75
C PRO A 115 -8.82 7.34 10.13
N ILE A 116 -8.88 7.16 8.81
CA ILE A 116 -7.92 6.41 8.00
C ILE A 116 -6.89 7.36 7.40
N ALA A 117 -5.62 7.05 7.56
CA ALA A 117 -4.51 7.82 7.00
C ALA A 117 -4.52 7.82 5.46
N VAL A 118 -4.37 9.00 4.87
CA VAL A 118 -4.27 9.21 3.42
C VAL A 118 -3.27 10.32 3.10
N ILE A 119 -2.84 10.38 1.84
CA ILE A 119 -2.12 11.53 1.28
C ILE A 119 -3.13 12.32 0.45
N ALA A 120 -3.35 13.58 0.82
CA ALA A 120 -4.25 14.48 0.10
C ALA A 120 -3.66 14.90 -1.26
N THR A 121 -4.53 15.41 -2.14
CA THR A 121 -4.16 15.96 -3.46
C THR A 121 -3.17 17.13 -3.42
N ASN A 122 -2.98 17.74 -2.26
CA ASN A 122 -2.00 18.79 -2.00
C ASN A 122 -0.74 18.26 -1.27
N GLU A 123 -0.51 16.94 -1.30
CA GLU A 123 0.63 16.23 -0.70
C GLU A 123 0.67 16.24 0.83
N ASN A 124 -0.33 16.83 1.50
CA ASN A 124 -0.43 16.76 2.94
C ASN A 124 -0.87 15.36 3.38
N GLU A 125 -0.12 14.77 4.32
CA GLU A 125 -0.57 13.61 5.07
C GLU A 125 -1.68 14.02 6.05
N GLY A 126 -2.75 13.22 6.10
CA GLY A 126 -3.89 13.47 6.96
C GLY A 126 -4.79 12.25 7.07
N PHE A 127 -6.04 12.47 7.48
CA PHE A 127 -6.99 11.40 7.75
C PHE A 127 -8.34 11.67 7.10
N VAL A 128 -8.98 10.62 6.57
CA VAL A 128 -10.38 10.64 6.11
C VAL A 128 -11.23 9.83 7.08
N HIS A 129 -12.46 10.23 7.31
CA HIS A 129 -13.40 9.42 8.09
C HIS A 129 -13.74 8.14 7.34
N ALA A 130 -13.62 6.97 7.99
CA ALA A 130 -13.92 5.66 7.41
C ALA A 130 -15.31 5.62 6.76
N GLY A 131 -16.33 6.16 7.43
CA GLY A 131 -17.69 6.23 6.89
C GLY A 131 -17.82 7.08 5.63
N GLU A 132 -17.17 8.26 5.58
CA GLU A 132 -17.16 9.12 4.39
C GLU A 132 -16.42 8.46 3.23
N LEU A 133 -15.32 7.77 3.53
CA LEU A 133 -14.56 7.03 2.54
C LEU A 133 -15.37 5.85 1.98
N ALA A 134 -16.02 5.07 2.85
CA ALA A 134 -16.86 3.93 2.46
C ALA A 134 -18.07 4.36 1.62
N HIS A 135 -18.67 5.51 1.94
CA HIS A 135 -19.71 6.11 1.12
C HIS A 135 -19.18 6.49 -0.27
N THR A 136 -18.02 7.17 -0.29
CA THR A 136 -17.47 7.76 -1.50
C THR A 136 -16.82 6.75 -2.43
N ASN A 137 -16.20 5.68 -1.89
CA ASN A 137 -15.58 4.60 -2.65
C ASN A 137 -16.58 3.49 -3.05
N GLY A 138 -17.84 3.63 -2.66
CA GLY A 138 -18.93 2.71 -3.01
C GLY A 138 -19.00 1.45 -2.16
N SER A 139 -18.15 1.28 -1.15
CA SER A 139 -18.18 0.11 -0.26
C SER A 139 -19.48 0.05 0.54
N GLU A 140 -20.00 1.20 0.97
CA GLU A 140 -21.33 1.27 1.61
C GLU A 140 -22.44 0.83 0.63
N GLN A 141 -22.40 1.37 -0.59
CA GLN A 141 -23.37 1.05 -1.64
C GLN A 141 -23.32 -0.43 -2.03
N ALA A 142 -22.13 -1.04 -2.04
CA ALA A 142 -21.91 -2.44 -2.37
C ALA A 142 -22.68 -3.38 -1.44
N ALA A 143 -22.82 -3.03 -0.16
CA ALA A 143 -23.58 -3.82 0.81
C ALA A 143 -25.09 -3.88 0.52
N THR A 144 -25.60 -2.98 -0.33
CA THR A 144 -27.04 -2.91 -0.68
C THR A 144 -27.39 -3.67 -1.97
N PHE A 145 -26.39 -4.07 -2.76
CA PHE A 145 -26.64 -4.79 -4.00
C PHE A 145 -27.16 -6.20 -3.72
N ILE A 146 -28.30 -6.52 -4.33
CA ILE A 146 -28.92 -7.86 -4.21
C ILE A 146 -28.63 -8.74 -5.42
N SER A 147 -27.91 -8.24 -6.43
CA SER A 147 -27.49 -9.01 -7.60
C SER A 147 -26.27 -8.41 -8.30
N PRO A 148 -25.51 -9.21 -9.07
CA PRO A 148 -24.38 -8.72 -9.88
C PRO A 148 -24.78 -7.62 -10.87
N GLU A 149 -26.00 -7.67 -11.43
CA GLU A 149 -26.48 -6.68 -12.40
C GLU A 149 -26.61 -5.28 -11.77
N GLN A 150 -26.97 -5.19 -10.49
CA GLN A 150 -27.00 -3.91 -9.78
C GLN A 150 -25.60 -3.34 -9.55
N ALA A 151 -24.64 -4.21 -9.23
CA ALA A 151 -23.24 -3.81 -9.08
C ALA A 151 -22.69 -3.27 -10.40
N LEU A 152 -22.93 -3.97 -11.51
CA LEU A 152 -22.53 -3.53 -12.85
C LEU A 152 -23.19 -2.20 -13.23
N ALA A 153 -24.49 -2.04 -12.99
CA ALA A 153 -25.20 -0.80 -13.28
C ALA A 153 -24.66 0.39 -12.47
N TRP A 154 -24.26 0.16 -11.21
CA TRP A 154 -23.62 1.19 -10.41
C TRP A 154 -22.23 1.54 -10.93
N GLN A 155 -21.40 0.53 -11.24
CA GLN A 155 -20.07 0.73 -11.82
C GLN A 155 -20.16 1.55 -13.11
N ASP A 156 -21.04 1.16 -14.04
CA ASP A 156 -21.28 1.89 -15.29
C ASP A 156 -21.72 3.34 -15.04
N SER A 157 -22.53 3.57 -14.00
CA SER A 157 -22.96 4.92 -13.62
C SER A 157 -21.84 5.78 -13.04
N MET A 158 -20.76 5.17 -12.54
CA MET A 158 -19.65 5.86 -11.91
C MET A 158 -18.49 6.15 -12.87
N VAL A 159 -18.38 5.43 -13.98
CA VAL A 159 -17.32 5.61 -14.99
C VAL A 159 -17.07 7.09 -15.33
N GLY A 160 -15.81 7.49 -15.24
CA GLY A 160 -15.34 8.83 -15.57
C GLY A 160 -15.62 9.89 -14.49
N LYS A 161 -16.22 9.51 -13.36
CA LYS A 161 -16.45 10.43 -12.24
C LYS A 161 -15.23 10.48 -11.33
N THR A 162 -14.97 11.69 -10.82
CA THR A 162 -14.04 11.91 -9.73
C THR A 162 -14.84 12.44 -8.55
N VAL A 163 -14.68 11.82 -7.39
CA VAL A 163 -15.34 12.23 -6.15
C VAL A 163 -14.26 12.56 -5.11
N SER A 164 -14.49 13.61 -4.34
CA SER A 164 -13.55 14.07 -3.31
C SER A 164 -14.08 13.78 -1.91
N VAL A 165 -13.18 13.43 -1.01
CA VAL A 165 -13.40 13.25 0.44
C VAL A 165 -12.52 14.27 1.18
N PRO A 166 -13.05 15.00 2.17
CA PRO A 166 -12.23 15.91 2.96
C PRO A 166 -11.15 15.16 3.75
N VAL A 167 -9.96 15.75 3.82
CA VAL A 167 -8.83 15.25 4.63
C VAL A 167 -8.65 16.15 5.83
N TYR A 168 -8.53 15.55 7.01
CA TYR A 168 -8.45 16.19 8.31
C TYR A 168 -7.10 15.96 8.98
N GLN A 169 -6.78 16.76 9.99
CA GLN A 169 -5.71 16.46 10.95
C GLN A 169 -6.08 15.26 11.83
N ASN A 170 -5.17 14.85 12.71
CA ASN A 170 -5.39 13.76 13.66
C ASN A 170 -6.50 14.04 14.70
N ASP A 171 -7.01 15.27 14.77
CA ASP A 171 -8.17 15.63 15.58
C ASP A 171 -9.51 15.19 14.95
N GLY A 172 -9.52 14.79 13.66
CA GLY A 172 -10.73 14.40 12.93
C GLY A 172 -11.63 15.58 12.52
N GLU A 173 -11.23 16.82 12.79
CA GLU A 173 -12.07 18.02 12.62
C GLU A 173 -11.41 19.11 11.76
N THR A 174 -10.11 19.31 11.90
CA THR A 174 -9.38 20.37 11.17
C THR A 174 -9.09 19.94 9.74
N ARG A 175 -9.85 20.44 8.76
CA ARG A 175 -9.66 20.13 7.33
C ARG A 175 -8.36 20.73 6.79
N ILE A 176 -7.54 19.90 6.14
CA ILE A 176 -6.21 20.23 5.59
C ILE A 176 -6.02 19.86 4.11
N GLY A 177 -7.00 19.23 3.48
CA GLY A 177 -6.93 18.86 2.07
C GLY A 177 -8.14 18.08 1.59
N GLU A 178 -7.99 17.47 0.41
CA GLU A 178 -8.98 16.60 -0.22
C GLU A 178 -8.28 15.35 -0.75
N PHE A 179 -8.91 14.19 -0.58
CA PHE A 179 -8.52 12.93 -1.20
C PHE A 179 -9.51 12.62 -2.33
N THR A 180 -9.02 12.19 -3.49
CA THR A 180 -9.89 11.97 -4.66
C THR A 180 -9.91 10.51 -5.08
N ILE A 181 -11.11 10.00 -5.33
CA ILE A 181 -11.34 8.68 -5.92
C ILE A 181 -11.80 8.87 -7.37
N ARG A 182 -11.18 8.12 -8.28
CA ARG A 182 -11.51 8.12 -9.71
C ARG A 182 -12.12 6.78 -10.11
N TYR A 183 -13.22 6.85 -10.83
CA TYR A 183 -13.99 5.72 -11.35
C TYR A 183 -13.95 5.64 -12.87
#